data_AF-A0A958VCI9-F1
#
_entry.id   AF-A0A958VCI9-F1
#
_cell.length_a   1.000
_cell.length_b   1.000
_cell.length_c   1.000
_cell.angle_alpha   90.00
_cell.angle_beta   90.00
_cell.angle_gamma   90.00
#
_symmetry.space_group_name_H-M   'P 1'
#
loop_
_entity.id
_entity.type
_entity.pdbx_description
1 polymer ?
#
loop_
_entity_poly.entity_id
_entity_poly.type
_entity_poly.pdbx_seq_one_letter_code
_entity_poly.pdbx_strand_id
1 'polypeptide(L)'
;MKDNWFLDGILGVLYLTLGLIVVVIGYRFYMKWAGKGRKSDAIYFKPDPLKTRLIIGKFESYVELEEPANVKVYLADLNGVEKYVIWEKNLKKGLTPITFDSTQYPDGEYFYTLISDDMKSEKKIKLQNQK
;
A
#
# COMPACT_ATOMS: atom_id res chain seq x y z
N MET A 1 22.26 -62.97 2.98
CA MET A 1 21.53 -61.67 2.99
C MET A 1 22.34 -60.73 2.12
N LYS A 2 21.80 -60.27 0.99
CA LYS A 2 22.49 -59.29 0.13
C LYS A 2 22.22 -57.91 0.70
N ASP A 3 23.27 -57.16 1.00
CA ASP A 3 23.16 -55.79 1.50
C ASP A 3 22.47 -54.91 0.47
N ASN A 4 21.33 -54.36 0.87
CA ASN A 4 20.45 -53.55 0.04
C ASN A 4 20.87 -52.07 0.02
N TRP A 5 22.18 -51.81 0.02
CA TRP A 5 22.75 -50.45 0.12
C TRP A 5 22.22 -49.48 -0.95
N PHE A 6 21.87 -50.02 -2.12
CA PHE A 6 21.27 -49.27 -3.22
C PHE A 6 19.82 -48.86 -2.94
N LEU A 7 19.03 -49.73 -2.30
CA LEU A 7 17.66 -49.41 -1.90
C LEU A 7 17.64 -48.37 -0.77
N ASP A 8 18.58 -48.47 0.17
CA ASP A 8 18.73 -47.50 1.26
C ASP A 8 19.11 -46.10 0.72
N GLY A 9 19.96 -46.04 -0.30
CA GLY A 9 20.28 -44.80 -1.00
C GLY A 9 19.09 -44.17 -1.71
N ILE A 10 18.29 -44.97 -2.43
CA ILE A 10 17.08 -44.49 -3.11
C ILE A 10 16.04 -44.00 -2.09
N LEU A 11 15.83 -44.73 -1.00
CA LEU A 11 14.93 -44.35 0.07
C LEU A 11 15.38 -43.04 0.73
N GLY A 12 16.68 -42.85 0.97
CA GLY A 12 17.22 -41.60 1.51
C GLY A 12 16.91 -40.38 0.64
N VAL A 13 17.11 -40.49 -0.68
CA VAL A 13 16.78 -39.42 -1.64
C VAL A 13 15.27 -39.17 -1.69
N LEU A 14 14.46 -40.23 -1.61
CA LEU A 14 13.00 -40.12 -1.59
C LEU A 14 12.52 -39.37 -0.35
N TYR A 15 13.04 -39.69 0.84
CA TYR A 15 12.67 -38.99 2.08
C TYR A 15 13.12 -37.52 2.07
N LEU A 16 14.30 -37.23 1.51
CA LEU A 16 14.80 -35.86 1.41
C LEU A 16 13.96 -35.01 0.46
N THR A 17 13.57 -35.56 -0.69
CA THR A 17 12.69 -34.86 -1.65
C THR A 17 11.27 -34.69 -1.08
N LEU A 18 10.73 -35.71 -0.40
CA LEU A 18 9.43 -35.62 0.27
C LEU A 18 9.42 -34.54 1.36
N GLY A 19 10.46 -34.50 2.19
CA GLY A 19 10.63 -33.47 3.22
C GLY A 19 10.67 -32.06 2.63
N LEU A 20 11.40 -31.87 1.53
CA LEU A 20 11.49 -30.57 0.85
C LEU A 20 10.12 -30.14 0.29
N ILE A 21 9.34 -31.07 -0.27
CA ILE A 21 7.97 -30.79 -0.74
C ILE A 21 7.07 -30.34 0.42
N VAL A 22 7.12 -31.04 1.56
CA VAL A 22 6.32 -30.67 2.74
C VAL A 22 6.67 -29.26 3.23
N VAL A 23 7.95 -28.91 3.28
CA VAL A 23 8.41 -27.56 3.66
C VAL A 23 7.90 -26.49 2.69
N VAL A 24 7.98 -26.74 1.38
CA VAL A 24 7.50 -25.80 0.36
C VAL A 24 5.98 -25.60 0.45
N ILE A 25 5.21 -26.68 0.63
CA ILE A 25 3.75 -26.61 0.80
C ILE A 25 3.40 -25.86 2.08
N GLY A 26 4.08 -26.18 3.19
CA GLY A 26 3.90 -25.52 4.49
C GLY A 26 4.17 -24.02 4.40
N TYR A 27 5.28 -23.62 3.78
CA TYR A 27 5.61 -22.22 3.54
C TYR A 27 4.54 -21.51 2.71
N ARG A 28 4.03 -22.15 1.64
CA ARG A 28 2.97 -21.56 0.80
C ARG A 28 1.67 -21.36 1.57
N PHE A 29 1.29 -22.31 2.42
CA PHE A 29 0.11 -22.19 3.27
C PHE A 29 0.30 -21.14 4.36
N TYR A 30 1.47 -21.11 5.00
CA TYR A 30 1.83 -20.08 5.96
C TYR A 30 1.72 -18.68 5.35
N MET A 31 2.27 -18.46 4.15
CA MET A 31 2.16 -17.18 3.44
C MET A 31 0.72 -16.82 3.09
N LYS A 32 -0.11 -17.78 2.68
CA LYS A 32 -1.54 -17.54 2.45
C LYS A 32 -2.30 -17.17 3.73
N TRP A 33 -1.92 -17.76 4.85
CA TRP A 33 -2.55 -17.46 6.14
C TRP A 33 -2.07 -16.13 6.72
N ALA A 34 -0.76 -15.88 6.70
CA ALA A 34 -0.15 -14.62 7.12
C ALA A 34 -0.56 -13.43 6.22
N GLY A 35 -0.88 -13.68 4.95
CA GLY A 35 -1.36 -12.67 4.02
C GLY A 35 -2.84 -12.30 4.18
N LYS A 36 -3.66 -13.12 4.86
CA LYS A 36 -5.11 -12.89 5.02
C LYS A 36 -5.47 -11.72 5.95
N GLY A 37 -4.50 -11.12 6.63
CA GLY A 37 -4.70 -9.93 7.47
C GLY A 37 -4.32 -8.61 6.80
N ARG A 38 -3.72 -8.64 5.60
CA ARG A 38 -3.50 -7.41 4.82
C ARG A 38 -4.68 -7.25 3.88
N LYS A 39 -5.70 -6.51 4.33
CA LYS A 39 -6.62 -5.84 3.39
C LYS A 39 -5.73 -5.04 2.46
N SER A 40 -5.53 -5.52 1.23
CA SER A 40 -4.87 -4.74 0.20
C SER A 40 -5.91 -3.77 -0.33
N ASP A 41 -6.32 -2.82 0.52
CA ASP A 41 -7.10 -1.67 0.09
C ASP A 41 -6.16 -0.82 -0.74
N ALA A 42 -6.01 -1.21 -2.01
CA ALA A 42 -5.11 -0.58 -2.94
C ALA A 42 -5.66 0.80 -3.24
N ILE A 43 -5.32 1.80 -2.41
CA ILE A 43 -5.40 3.19 -2.82
C ILE A 43 -4.39 3.35 -3.94
N TYR A 44 -4.89 3.28 -5.17
CA TYR A 44 -4.15 3.74 -6.32
C TYR A 44 -4.04 5.27 -6.21
N PHE A 45 -3.04 5.73 -5.47
CA PHE A 45 -2.41 6.99 -5.81
C PHE A 45 -1.77 6.73 -7.18
N LYS A 46 -2.57 6.93 -8.24
CA LYS A 46 -2.06 7.32 -9.56
C LYS A 46 -1.99 8.83 -9.49
N PRO A 47 -0.91 9.42 -8.93
CA PRO A 47 -0.50 10.65 -9.56
C PRO A 47 -0.25 10.21 -11.00
N ASP A 48 -0.74 10.98 -11.93
CA ASP A 48 -0.16 10.99 -13.25
C ASP A 48 1.37 10.76 -13.10
N PRO A 49 2.01 9.82 -13.81
CA PRO A 49 3.45 9.58 -13.76
C PRO A 49 4.26 10.80 -14.26
N LEU A 50 3.89 12.00 -13.80
CA LEU A 50 4.66 13.21 -13.79
C LEU A 50 5.85 12.95 -12.88
N LYS A 51 6.99 12.89 -13.54
CA LYS A 51 8.38 12.78 -13.07
C LYS A 51 8.78 13.82 -12.01
N THR A 52 7.85 14.53 -11.38
CA THR A 52 8.13 15.70 -10.56
C THR A 52 7.25 15.68 -9.32
N ARG A 53 7.85 15.72 -8.14
CA ARG A 53 7.18 15.89 -6.83
C ARG A 53 6.50 17.26 -6.68
N LEU A 54 6.39 18.02 -7.76
CA LEU A 54 5.97 19.40 -7.80
C LEU A 54 4.50 19.46 -8.21
N ILE A 55 3.67 20.06 -7.37
CA ILE A 55 2.26 20.26 -7.63
C ILE A 55 2.03 21.76 -7.84
N ILE A 56 1.42 22.10 -8.98
CA ILE A 56 1.09 23.46 -9.38
C ILE A 56 -0.38 23.46 -9.83
N GLY A 57 -1.22 24.25 -9.18
CA GLY A 57 -2.63 24.38 -9.53
C GLY A 57 -3.50 23.24 -9.00
N LYS A 58 -4.49 22.84 -9.79
CA LYS A 58 -5.45 21.78 -9.44
C LYS A 58 -4.93 20.42 -9.85
N PHE A 59 -5.04 19.45 -8.96
CA PHE A 59 -4.84 18.04 -9.28
C PHE A 59 -6.00 17.19 -8.76
N GLU A 60 -6.24 16.08 -9.45
CA GLU A 60 -7.19 15.08 -9.03
C GLU A 60 -6.44 13.84 -8.56
N SER A 61 -6.91 13.27 -7.45
CA SER A 61 -6.50 11.97 -6.95
C SER A 61 -7.73 11.10 -6.79
N TYR A 62 -7.55 9.80 -6.65
CA TYR A 62 -8.66 8.87 -6.48
C TYR A 62 -8.43 8.04 -5.23
N VAL A 63 -9.52 7.80 -4.51
CA VAL A 63 -9.57 6.82 -3.43
C VAL A 63 -10.55 5.74 -3.83
N GLU A 64 -10.11 4.48 -3.77
CA GLU A 64 -10.96 3.32 -3.95
C GLU A 64 -11.12 2.65 -2.59
N LEU A 65 -12.37 2.41 -2.19
CA LEU A 65 -12.69 1.78 -0.92
C LEU A 65 -13.46 0.48 -1.17
N GLU A 66 -13.05 -0.59 -0.51
CA GLU A 66 -13.78 -1.87 -0.53
C GLU A 66 -15.01 -1.88 0.39
N GLU A 67 -14.98 -1.04 1.44
CA GLU A 67 -16.02 -0.87 2.45
C GLU A 67 -16.25 0.63 2.74
N PRO A 68 -17.47 1.04 3.17
CA PRO A 68 -17.70 2.42 3.58
C PRO A 68 -16.80 2.83 4.76
N ALA A 69 -16.14 3.98 4.67
CA ALA A 69 -15.20 4.45 5.68
C ALA A 69 -15.17 5.98 5.76
N ASN A 70 -14.79 6.51 6.92
CA ASN A 70 -14.44 7.93 7.03
C ASN A 70 -13.05 8.14 6.42
N VAL A 71 -12.95 9.03 5.44
CA VAL A 71 -11.67 9.38 4.80
C VAL A 71 -11.39 10.86 5.03
N LYS A 72 -10.21 11.12 5.59
CA LYS A 72 -9.66 12.45 5.80
C LYS A 72 -8.38 12.63 4.98
N VAL A 73 -8.31 13.74 4.28
CA VAL A 73 -7.18 14.15 3.45
C VAL A 73 -6.63 15.45 3.99
N TYR A 74 -5.34 15.47 4.30
CA TYR A 74 -4.68 16.65 4.87
C TYR A 74 -3.23 16.78 4.40
N LEU A 75 -2.71 17.99 4.54
CA LEU A 75 -1.29 18.30 4.41
C LEU A 75 -0.65 18.27 5.79
N ALA A 76 0.36 17.43 5.97
CA ALA A 76 1.24 17.46 7.11
C ALA A 76 2.55 18.19 6.79
N ASP A 77 3.16 18.79 7.79
CA ASP A 77 4.52 19.34 7.69
C ASP A 77 5.58 18.22 7.69
N LEU A 78 6.85 18.61 7.56
CA LEU A 78 7.98 17.67 7.57
C LEU A 78 8.15 16.89 8.89
N ASN A 79 7.50 17.33 9.97
CA ASN A 79 7.48 16.64 11.26
C ASN A 79 6.28 15.70 11.40
N GLY A 80 5.45 15.58 10.36
CA GLY A 80 4.23 14.76 10.37
C GLY A 80 3.07 15.43 11.10
N VAL A 81 3.17 16.71 11.44
CA VAL A 81 2.09 17.46 12.11
C VAL A 81 1.09 17.92 11.06
N GLU A 82 -0.18 17.59 11.26
CA GLU A 82 -1.27 18.06 10.42
C GLU A 82 -1.35 19.60 10.44
N LYS A 83 -1.30 20.22 9.25
CA LYS A 83 -1.39 21.68 9.08
C LYS A 83 -2.69 22.10 8.42
N TYR A 84 -3.10 21.39 7.38
CA TYR A 84 -4.24 21.80 6.57
C TYR A 84 -5.12 20.62 6.21
N VAL A 85 -6.39 20.65 6.61
CA VAL A 85 -7.39 19.68 6.16
C VAL A 85 -7.89 20.12 4.79
N ILE A 86 -7.68 19.27 3.79
CA ILE A 86 -8.12 19.52 2.42
C ILE A 86 -9.57 19.09 2.29
N TRP A 87 -9.89 17.92 2.85
CA TRP A 87 -11.17 17.26 2.61
C TRP A 87 -11.39 16.17 3.67
N GLU A 88 -12.61 16.05 4.19
CA GLU A 88 -12.99 15.02 5.15
C GLU A 88 -14.46 14.64 4.94
N LYS A 89 -14.71 13.39 4.53
CA LYS A 89 -16.08 12.87 4.37
C LYS A 89 -16.15 11.37 4.60
N ASN A 90 -17.35 10.92 4.95
CA ASN A 90 -17.70 9.50 4.94
C ASN A 90 -18.02 9.06 3.50
N LEU A 91 -17.26 8.09 3.01
CA LEU A 91 -17.39 7.56 1.66
C LEU A 91 -18.04 6.19 1.67
N LYS A 92 -18.81 5.92 0.61
CA LYS A 92 -19.32 4.59 0.34
C LYS A 92 -18.25 3.78 -0.38
N LYS A 93 -18.45 2.46 -0.40
CA LYS A 93 -17.69 1.54 -1.26
C LYS A 93 -17.63 2.05 -2.71
N GLY A 94 -16.44 2.01 -3.31
CA GLY A 94 -16.20 2.36 -4.71
C GLY A 94 -15.08 3.38 -4.89
N LEU A 95 -14.94 3.86 -6.14
CA LEU A 95 -13.95 4.85 -6.55
C LEU A 95 -14.52 6.27 -6.37
N THR A 96 -13.85 7.11 -5.60
CA THR A 96 -14.21 8.53 -5.42
C THR A 96 -13.06 9.44 -5.85
N PRO A 97 -13.29 10.42 -6.75
CA PRO A 97 -12.32 11.46 -7.06
C PRO A 97 -12.20 12.49 -5.92
N ILE A 98 -10.97 12.88 -5.62
CA ILE A 98 -10.60 13.93 -4.67
C ILE A 98 -9.85 15.01 -5.43
N THR A 99 -10.46 16.18 -5.57
CA THR A 99 -9.84 17.36 -6.18
C THR A 99 -9.10 18.16 -5.11
N PHE A 100 -7.83 18.47 -5.37
CA PHE A 100 -7.01 19.36 -4.56
C PHE A 100 -6.57 20.56 -5.39
N ASP A 101 -6.52 21.74 -4.77
CA ASP A 101 -6.03 22.97 -5.38
C ASP A 101 -4.83 23.51 -4.58
N SER A 102 -3.63 23.47 -5.16
CA SER A 102 -2.41 23.91 -4.47
C SER A 102 -2.38 25.41 -4.21
N THR A 103 -3.14 26.20 -4.99
CA THR A 103 -3.12 27.67 -4.93
C THR A 103 -3.66 28.21 -3.61
N GLN A 104 -4.37 27.39 -2.86
CA GLN A 104 -4.94 27.74 -1.56
C GLN A 104 -3.94 27.60 -0.41
N TYR A 105 -2.78 26.97 -0.65
CA TYR A 105 -1.80 26.65 0.39
C TYR A 105 -0.45 27.31 0.11
N PRO A 106 0.32 27.67 1.15
CA PRO A 106 1.64 28.27 0.96
C PRO A 106 2.62 27.31 0.29
N ASP A 107 3.49 27.87 -0.55
CA ASP A 107 4.61 27.14 -1.15
C ASP A 107 5.47 26.47 -0.08
N GLY A 108 5.88 25.24 -0.34
CA GLY A 108 6.63 24.46 0.65
C GLY A 108 6.61 22.96 0.38
N GLU A 109 7.33 22.22 1.22
CA GLU A 109 7.30 20.75 1.22
C GLU A 109 6.32 20.24 2.27
N TYR A 110 5.44 19.34 1.85
CA TYR A 110 4.40 18.77 2.70
C TYR A 110 4.27 17.27 2.44
N PHE A 111 3.66 16.57 3.39
CA PHE A 111 3.14 15.23 3.18
C PHE A 111 1.65 15.31 2.90
N TYR A 112 1.27 14.95 1.69
CA TYR A 112 -0.12 14.70 1.33
C TYR A 112 -0.53 13.36 1.95
N THR A 113 -1.40 13.43 2.95
CA THR A 113 -1.79 12.29 3.77
C THR A 113 -3.27 12.01 3.59
N LEU A 114 -3.57 10.76 3.28
CA LEU A 114 -4.93 10.22 3.29
C LEU A 114 -5.00 9.22 4.43
N ILE A 115 -5.93 9.43 5.35
CA ILE A 115 -6.19 8.54 6.47
C ILE A 115 -7.65 8.07 6.44
N SER A 116 -7.86 6.80 6.74
CA SER A 116 -9.14 6.19 7.05
C SER A 116 -8.99 5.28 8.28
N ASP A 117 -10.10 4.72 8.76
CA ASP A 117 -10.14 3.93 9.99
C ASP A 117 -9.10 2.79 10.02
N ASP A 118 -8.85 2.14 8.87
CA ASP A 118 -7.96 0.98 8.75
C ASP A 118 -6.66 1.28 7.98
N MET A 119 -6.45 2.50 7.48
CA MET A 119 -5.38 2.78 6.54
C MET A 119 -4.84 4.21 6.60
N LYS A 120 -3.53 4.34 6.36
CA LYS A 120 -2.86 5.61 6.17
C LYS A 120 -1.94 5.53 4.95
N SER A 121 -2.09 6.47 4.03
CA SER A 121 -1.24 6.63 2.86
C SER A 121 -0.64 8.03 2.86
N GLU A 122 0.69 8.11 2.72
CA GLU A 122 1.43 9.36 2.77
C GLU A 122 2.29 9.51 1.54
N LYS A 123 2.26 10.70 0.94
CA LYS A 123 3.17 11.05 -0.14
C LYS A 123 3.78 12.42 0.04
N LYS A 124 5.11 12.48 -0.04
CA LYS A 124 5.84 13.74 -0.05
C LYS A 124 5.58 14.51 -1.35
N ILE A 125 5.13 15.75 -1.21
CA ILE A 125 4.85 16.67 -2.30
C ILE A 125 5.52 18.02 -2.03
N LYS A 126 5.79 18.77 -3.10
CA LYS A 126 6.27 20.16 -3.05
C LYS A 126 5.22 21.03 -3.74
N LEU A 127 4.67 21.98 -3.01
CA LEU A 127 3.77 22.99 -3.56
C LEU A 127 4.59 24.18 -4.03
N GLN A 128 4.34 24.62 -5.26
CA GLN A 128 4.91 25.84 -5.81
C GLN A 128 3.83 26.57 -6.59
N ASN A 129 3.35 27.67 -6.04
CA ASN A 129 2.38 28.51 -6.74
C ASN A 129 3.16 29.49 -7.60
N GLN A 130 2.91 29.44 -8.91
CA GLN A 130 3.35 30.51 -9.79
C GLN A 130 2.46 31.72 -9.49
N LYS A 131 2.94 32.60 -8.59
CA LYS A 131 2.38 33.95 -8.40
C LYS A 131 2.68 34.84 -9.59
#